data_AF-A0A3M7P8V1-F1
#
_entry.id   AF-A0A3M7P8V1-F1
#
_cell.length_a   1.000
_cell.length_b   1.000
_cell.length_c   1.000
_cell.angle_alpha   90.00
_cell.angle_beta   90.00
_cell.angle_gamma   90.00
#
_symmetry.space_group_name_H-M   'P 1'
#
loop_
_entity.id
_entity.type
_entity.pdbx_description
1 polymer ?
#
loop_
_entity_poly.entity_id
_entity_poly.type
_entity_poly.pdbx_seq_one_letter_code
_entity_poly.pdbx_strand_id
1 'polypeptide(L)'
;KQSEQQPVQTFYNEKKKPYPAIYRSFVYFFSSKESRESFSQDPLKYLNQPSPLSVVPFKISIIGPPKSGKTTLAKRFANEFGCVRLSAGEAVRAVLDNQPYTELAENIRSYLIKGKTVPDELTIQCIELAILDVRCQLRGFVLDNFPLTKEQVKIMTERSLIPVKVIELKCHIKEVMQRCIKDRTAADRMTSGLILNDSPEIIGYKLKEWKNEIAFLRDWYSNEHKNLVQLDATQSKWNLWHQAKKIGFDSVRTIQVYLDRISRHEAACIAHLCVTYDEMVSRLGNFEQYCPVSLAENDELVDCTEDRSMNHVAEYQGFYYKMKSKKELDMFLAEPDKYVPPKAPRKLPAPNLLPRKRSGVQVKEMFPKPVELNGYCPVTFYNGKMRYEALEQGLADYAAEYKTKLYFMANGEMLELFLKKPEVYSALKLPHKLPPVKKNLNLLELPMTGYLEQTVAELLKKALSQVGNFKPKFPFLTPTKSALLYVAYYLKAYNPKSTEYRRKKYRQKLAYYEQKCDLIDYLYKQTTLKYKDPSKRSNEYNIKFDSFFALQENSPTMNWLA
;
A
#
# COMPACT_ATOMS: atom_id res chain seq x y z
N LYS A 1 -11.93 -28.96 27.29
CA LYS A 1 -12.46 -28.08 26.23
C LYS A 1 -13.25 -26.93 26.88
N GLN A 2 -12.55 -25.88 27.28
CA GLN A 2 -13.06 -24.52 27.35
C GLN A 2 -11.99 -23.68 26.66
N SER A 3 -12.42 -23.06 25.58
CA SER A 3 -11.71 -22.11 24.77
C SER A 3 -11.50 -20.83 25.57
N GLU A 4 -10.26 -20.51 25.88
CA GLU A 4 -9.68 -19.17 25.72
C GLU A 4 -8.21 -19.26 26.11
N GLN A 5 -7.34 -18.98 25.13
CA GLN A 5 -5.90 -18.82 25.28
C GLN A 5 -5.61 -17.55 26.08
N GLN A 6 -5.95 -17.54 27.37
CA GLN A 6 -5.50 -16.49 28.28
C GLN A 6 -4.04 -16.78 28.66
N PRO A 7 -3.15 -15.78 28.64
CA PRO A 7 -1.78 -15.95 29.11
C PRO A 7 -1.80 -16.49 30.54
N VAL A 8 -0.93 -17.46 30.81
CA VAL A 8 -0.75 -18.06 32.14
C VAL A 8 -0.51 -16.91 33.12
N GLN A 9 -1.51 -16.61 33.96
CA GLN A 9 -1.33 -15.68 35.07
C GLN A 9 -0.26 -16.29 35.99
N THR A 10 0.80 -15.51 36.25
CA THR A 10 1.84 -15.93 37.18
C THR A 10 1.21 -16.20 38.55
N PHE A 11 1.52 -17.38 39.07
CA PHE A 11 1.13 -17.83 40.40
C PHE A 11 1.61 -16.85 41.48
N TYR A 12 0.88 -16.83 42.59
CA TYR A 12 0.94 -15.90 43.74
C TYR A 12 0.06 -14.65 43.61
N ASN A 13 -1.24 -14.88 43.77
CA ASN A 13 -2.10 -13.88 44.37
C ASN A 13 -1.98 -14.09 45.89
N GLU A 14 -1.23 -13.25 46.62
CA GLU A 14 -1.01 -13.37 48.08
C GLU A 14 -2.33 -13.48 48.87
N LYS A 15 -3.45 -13.06 48.28
CA LYS A 15 -4.79 -13.06 48.88
C LYS A 15 -5.56 -14.38 48.73
N LYS A 16 -5.10 -15.37 47.95
CA LYS A 16 -5.80 -16.66 47.77
C LYS A 16 -4.92 -17.84 48.16
N LYS A 17 -5.35 -18.59 49.18
CA LYS A 17 -4.72 -19.87 49.56
C LYS A 17 -4.83 -20.86 48.38
N PRO A 18 -3.72 -21.42 47.88
CA PRO A 18 -3.77 -22.40 46.79
C PRO A 18 -4.32 -23.74 47.28
N TYR A 19 -4.88 -24.54 46.37
CA TYR A 19 -5.35 -25.90 46.65
C TYR A 19 -4.32 -26.91 46.15
N PRO A 20 -3.48 -27.53 46.99
CA PRO A 20 -2.47 -28.48 46.52
C PRO A 20 -3.07 -29.88 46.26
N ALA A 21 -2.53 -30.60 45.28
CA ALA A 21 -2.67 -32.06 45.15
C ALA A 21 -1.32 -32.69 44.79
N ILE A 22 -1.10 -33.91 45.27
CA ILE A 22 0.11 -34.68 44.99
C ILE A 22 -0.24 -35.70 43.93
N TYR A 23 0.56 -35.74 42.86
CA TYR A 23 0.49 -36.81 41.88
C TYR A 23 1.90 -37.25 41.51
N ARG A 24 2.19 -38.54 41.72
CA ARG A 24 3.55 -39.10 41.69
C ARG A 24 4.49 -38.32 42.63
N SER A 25 5.63 -37.85 42.13
CA SER A 25 6.66 -37.14 42.89
C SER A 25 6.49 -35.62 42.89
N PHE A 26 5.40 -35.08 42.32
CA PHE A 26 5.19 -33.64 42.15
C PHE A 26 3.98 -33.14 42.94
N VAL A 27 4.10 -31.91 43.46
CA VAL A 27 3.00 -31.16 44.09
C VAL A 27 2.47 -30.15 43.10
N TYR A 28 1.18 -30.26 42.77
CA TYR A 28 0.46 -29.38 41.86
C TYR A 28 -0.41 -28.41 42.66
N PHE A 29 -0.38 -27.12 42.31
CA PHE A 29 -1.18 -26.08 42.96
C PHE A 29 -2.32 -25.63 42.05
N PHE A 30 -3.55 -25.68 42.55
CA PHE A 30 -4.76 -25.32 41.80
C PHE A 30 -5.38 -24.01 42.30
N SER A 31 -6.01 -23.28 41.39
CA SER A 31 -6.70 -22.01 41.67
C SER A 31 -8.05 -22.19 42.35
N SER A 32 -8.69 -23.36 42.20
CA SER A 32 -9.97 -23.71 42.82
C SER A 32 -10.00 -25.19 43.26
N LYS A 33 -10.90 -25.50 44.21
CA LYS A 33 -11.14 -26.87 44.67
C LYS A 33 -11.68 -27.77 43.56
N GLU A 34 -12.54 -27.24 42.69
CA GLU A 34 -13.11 -27.95 41.54
C GLU A 34 -12.03 -28.36 40.53
N SER A 35 -11.06 -27.48 40.25
CA SER A 35 -9.93 -27.80 39.38
C SER A 35 -9.03 -28.89 39.98
N ARG A 36 -8.84 -28.86 41.31
CA ARG A 36 -8.12 -29.92 42.04
C ARG A 36 -8.83 -31.26 41.94
N GLU A 37 -10.15 -31.27 42.15
CA GLU A 37 -10.97 -32.48 42.10
C GLU A 37 -11.00 -33.06 40.67
N SER A 38 -11.17 -32.22 39.66
CA SER A 38 -11.12 -32.62 38.25
C SER A 38 -9.75 -33.21 37.87
N PHE A 39 -8.65 -32.60 38.33
CA PHE A 39 -7.30 -33.12 38.14
C PHE A 39 -7.10 -34.45 38.87
N SER A 40 -7.62 -34.59 40.08
CA SER A 40 -7.48 -35.81 40.89
C SER A 40 -8.21 -37.01 40.26
N GLN A 41 -9.31 -36.75 39.53
CA GLN A 41 -10.07 -37.78 38.82
C GLN A 41 -9.35 -38.32 37.58
N ASP A 42 -8.67 -37.45 36.82
CA ASP A 42 -7.93 -37.86 35.63
C ASP A 42 -6.66 -36.99 35.45
N PRO A 43 -5.58 -37.29 36.21
CA PRO A 43 -4.35 -36.49 36.15
C PRO A 43 -3.69 -36.53 34.77
N LEU A 44 -3.74 -37.67 34.08
CA LEU A 44 -3.05 -37.87 32.80
C LEU A 44 -3.60 -36.97 31.70
N LYS A 45 -4.91 -36.72 31.68
CA LYS A 45 -5.55 -35.78 30.75
C LYS A 45 -4.99 -34.36 30.83
N TYR A 46 -4.59 -33.91 32.02
CA TYR A 46 -4.03 -32.57 32.23
C TYR A 46 -2.50 -32.55 32.18
N LEU A 47 -1.83 -33.69 32.32
CA LEU A 47 -0.37 -33.78 32.20
C LEU A 47 0.09 -34.01 30.76
N ASN A 48 -0.71 -34.69 29.94
CA ASN A 48 -0.42 -34.93 28.53
C ASN A 48 -0.83 -33.76 27.62
N GLN A 49 -0.90 -32.54 28.15
CA GLN A 49 -1.12 -31.34 27.35
C GLN A 49 0.21 -30.84 26.79
N PRO A 50 0.22 -30.28 25.56
CA PRO A 50 1.43 -29.63 25.04
C PRO A 50 1.87 -28.54 26.00
N SER A 51 3.18 -28.37 26.14
CA SER A 51 3.76 -27.31 26.98
C SER A 51 3.12 -25.97 26.63
N PRO A 52 2.68 -25.17 27.61
CA PRO A 52 2.12 -23.87 27.33
C PRO A 52 3.17 -23.01 26.61
N LEU A 53 2.71 -22.18 25.68
CA LEU A 53 3.57 -21.21 25.01
C LEU A 53 4.27 -20.31 26.03
N SER A 54 5.50 -19.89 25.71
CA SER A 54 6.29 -18.99 26.55
C SER A 54 5.49 -17.77 26.98
N VAL A 55 5.63 -17.36 28.25
CA VAL A 55 4.96 -16.16 28.75
C VAL A 55 5.66 -14.94 28.15
N VAL A 56 4.95 -14.20 27.31
CA VAL A 56 5.47 -12.97 26.68
C VAL A 56 4.72 -11.77 27.29
N PRO A 57 5.43 -10.84 27.95
CA PRO A 57 4.81 -9.68 28.57
C PRO A 57 4.33 -8.65 27.54
N PHE A 58 3.27 -7.91 27.87
CA PHE A 58 2.81 -6.79 27.04
C PHE A 58 3.79 -5.61 27.14
N LYS A 59 4.27 -5.10 26.00
CA LYS A 59 5.08 -3.88 25.92
C LYS A 59 4.41 -2.91 24.95
N ILE A 60 3.48 -2.09 25.45
CA ILE A 60 2.62 -1.25 24.61
C ILE A 60 2.80 0.22 24.98
N SER A 61 2.74 1.11 24.00
CA SER A 61 2.56 2.54 24.21
C SER A 61 1.19 2.98 23.72
N ILE A 62 0.51 3.84 24.47
CA ILE A 62 -0.78 4.42 24.10
C ILE A 62 -0.61 5.93 24.00
N ILE A 63 -0.74 6.46 22.78
CA ILE A 63 -0.61 7.88 22.47
C ILE A 63 -1.92 8.42 21.93
N GLY A 64 -2.15 9.73 22.07
CA GLY A 64 -3.35 10.35 21.55
C GLY A 64 -3.55 11.79 22.03
N PRO A 65 -4.45 12.54 21.38
CA PRO A 65 -4.75 13.91 21.75
C PRO A 65 -5.29 13.97 23.20
N PRO A 66 -5.25 15.15 23.85
CA PRO A 66 -5.86 15.32 25.17
C PRO A 66 -7.34 14.90 25.15
N LYS A 67 -7.84 14.38 26.28
CA LYS A 67 -9.23 13.90 26.46
C LYS A 67 -9.70 12.79 25.49
N SER A 68 -8.78 12.11 24.80
CA SER A 68 -9.07 10.93 23.96
C SER A 68 -9.47 9.68 24.74
N GLY A 69 -9.10 9.58 26.02
CA GLY A 69 -9.34 8.39 26.85
C GLY A 69 -8.14 7.45 26.98
N LYS A 70 -6.95 7.84 26.49
CA LYS A 70 -5.68 7.10 26.59
C LYS A 70 -5.36 6.57 27.98
N THR A 71 -5.46 7.40 29.02
CA THR A 71 -5.15 7.00 30.40
C THR A 71 -6.15 5.98 30.94
N THR A 72 -7.43 6.11 30.56
CA THR A 72 -8.45 5.11 30.90
C THR A 72 -8.14 3.77 30.24
N LEU A 73 -7.72 3.80 28.96
CA LEU A 73 -7.32 2.60 28.22
C LEU A 73 -6.08 1.95 28.86
N ALA A 74 -5.04 2.72 29.17
CA ALA A 74 -3.81 2.25 29.81
C ALA A 74 -4.07 1.64 31.18
N LYS A 75 -4.90 2.28 32.02
CA LYS A 75 -5.32 1.73 33.31
C LYS A 75 -6.09 0.41 33.15
N ARG A 76 -6.93 0.31 32.13
CA ARG A 76 -7.68 -0.92 31.85
C ARG A 76 -6.75 -2.07 31.44
N PHE A 77 -5.73 -1.81 30.62
CA PHE A 77 -4.69 -2.80 30.33
C PHE A 77 -3.98 -3.27 31.61
N ALA A 78 -3.53 -2.32 32.44
CA ALA A 78 -2.85 -2.64 33.70
C ALA A 78 -3.72 -3.49 34.63
N ASN A 79 -5.01 -3.19 34.73
CA ASN A 79 -5.93 -3.91 35.60
C ASN A 79 -6.31 -5.31 35.07
N GLU A 80 -6.59 -5.47 33.76
CA GLU A 80 -6.99 -6.77 33.20
C GLU A 80 -5.80 -7.73 33.03
N PHE A 81 -4.61 -7.22 32.68
CA PHE A 81 -3.44 -8.06 32.37
C PHE A 81 -2.34 -8.05 33.44
N GLY A 82 -2.48 -7.21 34.48
CA GLY A 82 -1.50 -7.11 35.55
C GLY A 82 -0.18 -6.43 35.15
N CYS A 83 -0.11 -5.84 33.96
CA CYS A 83 1.04 -5.05 33.51
C CYS A 83 1.13 -3.72 34.26
N VAL A 84 2.33 -3.12 34.27
CA VAL A 84 2.57 -1.86 34.99
C VAL A 84 2.22 -0.69 34.09
N ARG A 85 1.31 0.19 34.52
CA ARG A 85 1.10 1.47 33.83
C ARG A 85 2.24 2.42 34.20
N LEU A 86 2.95 2.92 33.21
CA LEU A 86 4.04 3.87 33.37
C LEU A 86 3.68 5.17 32.67
N SER A 87 3.74 6.28 33.40
CA SER A 87 3.68 7.63 32.82
C SER A 87 4.94 8.39 33.18
N ALA A 88 5.38 9.32 32.33
CA ALA A 88 6.60 10.12 32.56
C ALA A 88 6.62 10.78 33.95
N GLY A 89 5.50 11.42 34.34
CA GLY A 89 5.39 12.05 35.65
C GLY A 89 5.35 11.08 36.83
N GLU A 90 4.88 9.84 36.64
CA GLU A 90 4.94 8.81 37.69
C GLU A 90 6.34 8.22 37.82
N ALA A 91 7.05 8.03 36.71
CA ALA A 91 8.43 7.58 36.73
C ALA A 91 9.34 8.59 37.45
N VAL A 92 9.19 9.88 37.14
CA VAL A 92 9.93 10.96 37.83
C VAL A 92 9.60 10.99 39.32
N ARG A 93 8.32 10.92 39.70
CA ARG A 93 7.93 10.87 41.12
C ARG A 93 8.47 9.62 41.82
N ALA A 94 8.40 8.46 41.19
CA ALA A 94 8.91 7.22 41.76
C ALA A 94 10.41 7.30 42.05
N VAL A 95 11.20 7.96 41.20
CA VAL A 95 12.63 8.20 41.46
C VAL A 95 12.82 9.17 42.63
N LEU A 96 12.08 10.28 42.66
CA LEU A 96 12.18 11.28 43.73
C LEU A 96 11.76 10.76 45.10
N ASP A 97 10.75 9.89 45.15
CA ASP A 97 10.17 9.34 46.37
C ASP A 97 10.95 8.13 46.87
N ASN A 98 11.34 7.19 45.99
CA ASN A 98 11.98 5.93 46.39
C ASN A 98 13.52 5.99 46.35
N GLN A 99 14.10 6.87 45.53
CA GLN A 99 15.54 6.98 45.33
C GLN A 99 16.06 8.43 45.47
N PRO A 100 15.75 9.11 46.58
CA PRO A 100 15.97 10.55 46.74
C PRO A 100 17.44 10.98 46.76
N TYR A 101 18.38 10.05 46.96
CA TYR A 101 19.82 10.32 47.10
C TYR A 101 20.63 10.00 45.84
N THR A 102 19.96 9.71 44.71
CA THR A 102 20.64 9.44 43.43
C THR A 102 20.98 10.74 42.72
N GLU A 103 22.06 10.74 41.93
CA GLU A 103 22.45 11.87 41.08
C GLU A 103 21.31 12.27 40.12
N LEU A 104 20.57 11.27 39.61
CA LEU A 104 19.38 11.50 38.80
C LEU A 104 18.31 12.30 39.57
N ALA A 105 17.99 11.91 40.80
CA ALA A 105 17.02 12.61 41.63
C ALA A 105 17.48 14.03 41.99
N GLU A 106 18.77 14.23 42.27
CA GLU A 106 19.35 15.54 42.55
C GLU A 106 19.28 16.47 41.34
N ASN A 107 19.66 15.96 40.16
CA ASN A 107 19.56 16.70 38.91
C ASN A 107 18.11 17.11 38.63
N ILE A 108 17.16 16.19 38.73
CA ILE A 108 15.73 16.47 38.56
C ILE A 108 15.26 17.54 39.56
N ARG A 109 15.60 17.41 40.85
CA ARG A 109 15.25 18.42 41.87
C ARG A 109 15.81 19.78 41.53
N SER A 110 17.04 19.86 41.03
CA SER A 110 17.67 21.13 40.66
C SER A 110 16.87 21.88 39.58
N TYR A 111 16.25 21.17 38.62
CA TYR A 111 15.38 21.76 37.62
C TYR A 111 14.03 22.16 38.20
N LEU A 112 13.42 21.28 38.99
CA LEU A 112 12.11 21.51 39.59
C LEU A 112 12.11 22.68 40.58
N ILE A 113 13.14 22.81 41.42
CA ILE A 113 13.32 23.92 42.37
C ILE A 113 13.45 25.26 41.63
N LYS A 114 14.07 25.26 40.43
CA LYS A 114 14.19 26.43 39.55
C LYS A 114 12.91 26.73 38.75
N GLY A 115 11.84 25.96 38.94
CA GLY A 115 10.60 26.08 38.17
C GLY A 115 10.73 25.70 36.68
N LYS A 116 11.78 24.96 36.30
CA LYS A 116 12.00 24.51 34.93
C LYS A 116 11.39 23.11 34.71
N THR A 117 11.01 22.82 33.46
CA THR A 117 10.60 21.47 33.06
C THR A 117 11.79 20.53 33.09
N VAL A 118 11.54 19.28 33.48
CA VAL A 118 12.57 18.23 33.48
C VAL A 118 12.95 17.92 32.02
N PRO A 119 14.24 17.89 31.66
CA PRO A 119 14.69 17.49 30.33
C PRO A 119 14.20 16.10 29.93
N ASP A 120 13.97 15.90 28.62
CA ASP A 120 13.51 14.61 28.07
C ASP A 120 14.48 13.46 28.37
N GLU A 121 15.79 13.73 28.34
CA GLU A 121 16.85 12.76 28.66
C GLU A 121 16.71 12.19 30.09
N LEU A 122 16.55 13.05 31.10
CA LEU A 122 16.36 12.63 32.49
C LEU A 122 15.03 11.91 32.70
N THR A 123 13.99 12.33 31.96
CA THR A 123 12.68 11.69 32.00
C THR A 123 12.74 10.26 31.46
N ILE A 124 13.46 10.04 30.36
CA ILE A 124 13.64 8.71 29.76
C ILE A 124 14.49 7.82 30.67
N GLN A 125 15.52 8.36 31.31
CA GLN A 125 16.28 7.64 32.35
C GLN A 125 15.38 7.14 33.49
N CYS A 126 14.44 7.98 33.96
CA CYS A 126 13.47 7.55 34.97
C CYS A 126 12.56 6.42 34.46
N ILE A 127 12.12 6.51 33.20
CA ILE A 127 11.28 5.47 32.58
C ILE A 127 12.07 4.17 32.42
N GLU A 128 13.34 4.24 32.02
CA GLU A 128 14.23 3.09 31.90
C GLU A 128 14.38 2.36 33.24
N LEU A 129 14.68 3.10 34.31
CA LEU A 129 14.75 2.54 35.66
C LEU A 129 13.43 1.87 36.07
N ALA A 130 12.29 2.48 35.73
CA ALA A 130 10.99 1.89 36.01
C ALA A 130 10.73 0.61 35.19
N ILE A 131 11.21 0.52 33.95
CA ILE A 131 11.10 -0.67 33.10
C ILE A 131 12.00 -1.80 33.61
N LEU A 132 13.14 -1.48 34.23
CA LEU A 132 14.05 -2.47 34.83
C LEU A 132 13.49 -3.13 36.10
N ASP A 133 12.41 -2.61 36.70
CA ASP A 133 11.70 -3.28 37.80
C ASP A 133 11.27 -4.71 37.37
N VAL A 134 11.53 -5.69 38.24
CA VAL A 134 11.15 -7.10 38.06
C VAL A 134 9.69 -7.26 37.66
N ARG A 135 8.79 -6.41 38.18
CA ARG A 135 7.37 -6.43 37.83
C ARG A 135 7.14 -6.06 36.36
N CYS A 136 7.84 -5.05 35.85
CA CYS A 136 7.78 -4.63 34.46
C CYS A 136 8.38 -5.67 33.52
N GLN A 137 9.47 -6.34 33.92
CA GLN A 137 10.08 -7.40 33.12
C GLN A 137 9.19 -8.65 33.03
N LEU A 138 8.56 -9.06 34.14
CA LEU A 138 7.74 -10.27 34.18
C LEU A 138 6.32 -10.06 33.63
N ARG A 139 5.67 -8.93 33.95
CA ARG A 139 4.27 -8.67 33.60
C ARG A 139 4.12 -7.72 32.41
N GLY A 140 5.19 -7.06 32.02
CA GLY A 140 5.16 -6.03 30.98
C GLY A 140 4.73 -4.67 31.50
N PHE A 141 4.68 -3.71 30.59
CA PHE A 141 4.36 -2.33 30.87
C PHE A 141 3.50 -1.70 29.76
N VAL A 142 2.74 -0.68 30.15
CA VAL A 142 2.00 0.18 29.23
C VAL A 142 2.41 1.62 29.46
N LEU A 143 3.04 2.23 28.46
CA LEU A 143 3.39 3.64 28.45
C LEU A 143 2.14 4.47 28.19
N ASP A 144 1.76 5.30 29.16
CA ASP A 144 0.62 6.22 29.08
C ASP A 144 1.12 7.59 28.59
N ASN A 145 0.77 7.90 27.33
CA ASN A 145 1.07 9.19 26.70
C ASN A 145 2.56 9.49 26.53
N PHE A 146 3.36 8.47 26.19
CA PHE A 146 4.81 8.60 25.93
C PHE A 146 5.27 7.57 24.88
N PRO A 147 6.14 7.93 23.92
CA PRO A 147 6.72 9.26 23.66
C PRO A 147 5.78 10.19 22.89
N LEU A 148 6.06 11.50 22.96
CA LEU A 148 5.29 12.58 22.34
C LEU A 148 6.10 13.47 21.39
N THR A 149 7.41 13.54 21.57
CA THR A 149 8.29 14.40 20.77
C THR A 149 9.27 13.56 19.94
N LYS A 150 9.77 14.16 18.86
CA LYS A 150 10.85 13.57 18.06
C LYS A 150 12.09 13.23 18.88
N GLU A 151 12.49 14.13 19.78
CA GLU A 151 13.67 13.95 20.64
C GLU A 151 13.50 12.74 21.57
N GLN A 152 12.32 12.60 22.18
CA GLN A 152 12.02 11.45 23.04
C GLN A 152 12.13 10.12 22.29
N VAL A 153 11.58 10.03 21.08
CA VAL A 153 11.67 8.81 20.26
C VAL A 153 13.13 8.49 19.93
N LYS A 154 13.93 9.50 19.58
CA LYS A 154 15.35 9.30 19.25
C LYS A 154 16.11 8.73 20.44
N ILE A 155 15.98 9.36 21.62
CA ILE A 155 16.65 8.92 22.85
C ILE A 155 16.16 7.53 23.27
N MET A 156 14.85 7.25 23.17
CA MET A 156 14.32 5.91 23.45
C MET A 156 14.88 4.84 22.50
N THR A 157 15.09 5.19 21.23
CA THR A 157 15.66 4.28 20.23
C THR A 157 17.14 4.01 20.53
N GLU A 158 17.91 5.05 20.85
CA GLU A 158 19.32 4.94 21.27
C GLU A 158 19.48 4.04 22.51
N ARG A 159 18.53 4.10 23.45
CA ARG A 159 18.48 3.29 24.67
C ARG A 159 17.77 1.93 24.50
N SER A 160 17.38 1.54 23.28
CA SER A 160 16.66 0.28 23.00
C SER A 160 15.34 0.10 23.78
N LEU A 161 14.66 1.19 24.12
CA LEU A 161 13.38 1.21 24.86
C LEU A 161 12.17 1.28 23.91
N ILE A 162 12.10 0.38 22.93
CA ILE A 162 11.07 0.42 21.90
C ILE A 162 9.83 -0.39 22.35
N PRO A 163 8.63 0.21 22.39
CA PRO A 163 7.40 -0.55 22.62
C PRO A 163 7.12 -1.48 21.44
N VAL A 164 6.65 -2.70 21.73
CA VAL A 164 6.30 -3.69 20.69
C VAL A 164 5.10 -3.23 19.85
N LYS A 165 4.15 -2.52 20.46
CA LYS A 165 3.04 -1.86 19.75
C LYS A 165 2.81 -0.45 20.27
N VAL A 166 2.57 0.49 19.34
CA VAL A 166 2.14 1.85 19.64
C VAL A 166 0.69 1.99 19.17
N ILE A 167 -0.22 2.30 20.09
CA ILE A 167 -1.64 2.51 19.81
C ILE A 167 -1.91 4.01 19.81
N GLU A 168 -2.20 4.56 18.64
CA GLU A 168 -2.61 5.95 18.48
C GLU A 168 -4.14 6.06 18.52
N LEU A 169 -4.65 6.83 19.47
CA LEU A 169 -6.06 7.18 19.54
C LEU A 169 -6.37 8.39 18.67
N LYS A 170 -7.20 8.21 17.65
CA LYS A 170 -7.76 9.29 16.83
C LYS A 170 -9.01 9.86 17.50
N CYS A 171 -9.00 11.17 17.72
CA CYS A 171 -10.17 11.88 18.22
C CYS A 171 -10.25 13.25 17.53
N HIS A 172 -11.43 13.60 17.02
CA HIS A 172 -11.64 14.90 16.39
C HIS A 172 -11.57 16.03 17.43
N ILE A 173 -11.03 17.19 17.01
CA ILE A 173 -10.89 18.38 17.87
C ILE A 173 -12.22 18.79 18.50
N LYS A 174 -13.32 18.76 17.72
CA LYS A 174 -14.67 19.07 18.23
C LYS A 174 -15.06 18.18 19.41
N GLU A 175 -14.84 16.88 19.29
CA GLU A 175 -15.13 15.90 20.34
C GLU A 175 -14.22 16.12 21.57
N VAL A 176 -12.93 16.39 21.37
CA VAL A 176 -11.99 16.70 22.47
C VAL A 176 -12.48 17.92 23.28
N MET A 177 -12.91 18.99 22.60
CA MET A 177 -13.42 20.19 23.24
C MET A 177 -14.74 19.94 23.97
N GLN A 178 -15.66 19.18 23.38
CA GLN A 178 -16.91 18.79 24.03
C GLN A 178 -16.67 17.95 25.30
N ARG A 179 -15.74 16.99 25.23
CA ARG A 179 -15.34 16.19 26.41
C ARG A 179 -14.72 17.07 27.49
N CYS A 180 -13.91 18.06 27.11
CA CYS A 180 -13.34 19.02 28.04
C CYS A 180 -14.43 19.83 28.79
N ILE A 181 -15.44 20.33 28.08
CA ILE A 181 -16.55 21.07 28.69
C ILE A 181 -17.34 20.17 29.66
N LYS A 182 -17.72 18.96 29.22
CA LYS A 182 -18.43 17.98 30.05
C LYS A 182 -17.63 17.59 31.29
N ASP A 183 -16.31 17.45 31.15
CA ASP A 183 -15.40 17.12 32.25
C ASP A 183 -15.36 18.21 33.33
N ARG A 184 -15.53 19.49 32.96
CA ARG A 184 -15.57 20.61 33.91
C ARG A 184 -16.90 20.71 34.65
N THR A 185 -18.00 20.36 33.98
CA THR A 185 -19.35 20.47 34.55
C THR A 185 -19.76 19.23 35.37
N ALA A 186 -18.91 18.21 35.45
CA ALA A 186 -19.18 17.00 36.23
C ALA A 186 -19.09 17.25 37.75
N ALA A 187 -20.18 16.92 38.48
CA ALA A 187 -20.36 17.21 39.91
C ALA A 187 -19.27 16.61 40.83
N ASP A 188 -18.75 15.42 40.51
CA ASP A 188 -17.72 14.72 41.30
C ASP A 188 -16.39 15.49 41.42
N ARG A 189 -16.14 16.48 40.55
CA ARG A 189 -14.84 17.17 40.50
C ARG A 189 -14.82 18.52 41.20
N MET A 190 -15.97 19.17 41.39
CA MET A 190 -16.06 20.41 42.18
C MET A 190 -15.62 20.20 43.64
N THR A 191 -15.75 18.98 44.16
CA THR A 191 -15.41 18.61 45.55
C THR A 191 -13.91 18.29 45.75
N SER A 192 -13.15 18.05 44.66
CA SER A 192 -11.80 17.48 44.73
C SER A 192 -10.64 18.48 44.84
N GLY A 193 -10.91 19.80 44.85
CA GLY A 193 -9.90 20.84 45.12
C GLY A 193 -8.71 20.95 44.14
N LEU A 194 -8.63 20.08 43.13
CA LEU A 194 -7.54 20.05 42.15
C LEU A 194 -7.79 21.10 41.06
N ILE A 195 -6.99 22.17 41.06
CA ILE A 195 -6.92 23.13 39.95
C ILE A 195 -6.35 22.41 38.73
N LEU A 196 -7.23 21.94 37.86
CA LEU A 196 -6.83 21.39 36.57
C LEU A 196 -6.65 22.53 35.57
N ASN A 197 -5.46 22.58 34.93
CA ASN A 197 -5.13 23.43 33.79
C ASN A 197 -5.87 22.96 32.51
N ASP A 198 -7.19 22.96 32.60
CA ASP A 198 -8.11 22.42 31.61
C ASP A 198 -8.80 23.52 30.81
N SER A 199 -8.35 24.79 30.87
CA SER A 199 -8.93 25.92 30.12
C SER A 199 -8.96 25.63 28.60
N PRO A 200 -9.92 26.21 27.84
CA PRO A 200 -10.05 25.90 26.42
C PRO A 200 -8.78 26.29 25.66
N GLU A 201 -8.12 27.37 26.10
CA GLU A 201 -6.86 27.88 25.57
C GLU A 201 -5.70 26.90 25.80
N ILE A 202 -5.56 26.37 27.02
CA ILE A 202 -4.51 25.40 27.36
C ILE A 202 -4.71 24.09 26.59
N ILE A 203 -5.96 23.62 26.46
CA ILE A 203 -6.27 22.44 25.66
C ILE A 203 -6.02 22.71 24.18
N GLY A 204 -6.33 23.90 23.68
CA GLY A 204 -6.01 24.34 22.33
C GLY A 204 -4.51 24.33 22.04
N TYR A 205 -3.70 24.83 22.98
CA TYR A 205 -2.24 24.77 22.90
C TYR A 205 -1.73 23.33 22.84
N LYS A 206 -2.18 22.46 23.77
CA LYS A 206 -1.80 21.03 23.79
C LYS A 206 -2.22 20.29 22.52
N LEU A 207 -3.37 20.63 21.94
CA LEU A 207 -3.83 20.05 20.67
C LEU A 207 -2.95 20.51 19.50
N LYS A 208 -2.53 21.77 19.49
CA LYS A 208 -1.61 22.31 18.47
C LYS A 208 -0.26 21.60 18.53
N GLU A 209 0.31 21.48 19.73
CA GLU A 209 1.57 20.77 19.96
C GLU A 209 1.49 19.30 19.51
N TRP A 210 0.46 18.57 19.94
CA TRP A 210 0.19 17.19 19.49
C TRP A 210 0.10 17.09 17.97
N LYS A 211 -0.60 18.01 17.31
CA LYS A 211 -0.78 17.99 15.85
C LYS A 211 0.53 18.20 15.09
N ASN A 212 1.46 18.98 15.65
CA ASN A 212 2.76 19.23 15.04
C ASN A 212 3.66 17.99 15.11
N GLU A 213 3.70 17.33 16.27
CA GLU A 213 4.61 16.19 16.49
C GLU A 213 4.10 14.88 15.91
N ILE A 214 2.78 14.65 15.89
CA ILE A 214 2.22 13.33 15.53
C ILE A 214 2.51 12.91 14.09
N ALA A 215 2.69 13.87 13.16
CA ALA A 215 3.06 13.55 11.78
C ALA A 215 4.42 12.84 11.73
N PHE A 216 5.41 13.40 12.43
CA PHE A 216 6.74 12.79 12.54
C PHE A 216 6.69 11.43 13.25
N LEU A 217 5.97 11.34 14.38
CA LEU A 217 5.85 10.07 15.12
C LEU A 217 5.22 8.96 14.27
N ARG A 218 4.20 9.30 13.47
CA ARG A 218 3.57 8.35 12.54
C ARG A 218 4.55 7.85 11.50
N ASP A 219 5.26 8.77 10.86
CA ASP A 219 6.22 8.40 9.82
C ASP A 219 7.35 7.55 10.40
N TRP A 220 7.88 7.91 11.57
CA TRP A 220 8.92 7.15 12.26
C TRP A 220 8.47 5.73 12.60
N TYR A 221 7.40 5.57 13.38
CA TYR A 221 6.94 4.24 13.81
C TYR A 221 6.35 3.41 12.67
N SER A 222 5.88 4.03 11.58
CA SER A 222 5.41 3.31 10.39
C SER A 222 6.55 2.84 9.50
N ASN A 223 7.64 3.61 9.39
CA ASN A 223 8.76 3.28 8.50
C ASN A 223 9.81 2.41 9.18
N GLU A 224 10.24 2.76 10.39
CA GLU A 224 11.33 2.09 11.11
C GLU A 224 10.87 0.76 11.73
N HIS A 225 9.82 0.80 12.53
CA HIS A 225 9.40 -0.34 13.38
C HIS A 225 8.10 -1.03 12.94
N LYS A 226 7.31 -0.39 12.07
CA LYS A 226 5.97 -0.86 11.60
C LYS A 226 5.07 -1.38 12.72
N ASN A 227 5.12 -0.71 13.87
CA ASN A 227 4.46 -1.12 15.10
C ASN A 227 3.32 -0.18 15.54
N LEU A 228 3.05 0.87 14.77
CA LEU A 228 1.96 1.81 15.02
C LEU A 228 0.62 1.29 14.50
N VAL A 229 -0.41 1.40 15.34
CA VAL A 229 -1.80 1.10 14.98
C VAL A 229 -2.70 2.24 15.41
N GLN A 230 -3.61 2.65 14.52
CA GLN A 230 -4.53 3.75 14.75
C GLN A 230 -5.92 3.25 15.11
N LEU A 231 -6.48 3.73 16.21
CA LEU A 231 -7.82 3.39 16.69
C LEU A 231 -8.69 4.63 16.81
N ASP A 232 -9.96 4.51 16.44
CA ASP A 232 -10.94 5.59 16.59
C ASP A 232 -11.49 5.63 18.02
N ALA A 233 -11.26 6.76 18.70
CA ALA A 233 -11.67 6.98 20.08
C ALA A 233 -13.07 7.59 20.22
N THR A 234 -13.80 7.84 19.12
CA THR A 234 -15.12 8.48 19.13
C THR A 234 -16.29 7.51 19.27
N GLN A 235 -16.04 6.20 19.14
CA GLN A 235 -17.07 5.17 19.17
C GLN A 235 -17.53 4.86 20.61
N SER A 236 -17.32 3.64 21.11
CA SER A 236 -17.63 3.28 22.50
C SER A 236 -16.37 2.85 23.25
N LYS A 237 -16.35 3.08 24.58
CA LYS A 237 -15.27 2.60 25.46
C LYS A 237 -15.06 1.08 25.33
N TRP A 238 -16.14 0.34 25.09
CA TRP A 238 -16.10 -1.11 24.94
C TRP A 238 -15.51 -1.53 23.58
N ASN A 239 -15.92 -0.90 22.48
CA ASN A 239 -15.37 -1.23 21.17
C ASN A 239 -13.88 -0.87 21.07
N LEU A 240 -13.51 0.32 21.59
CA LEU A 240 -12.10 0.72 21.65
C LEU A 240 -11.27 -0.27 22.46
N TRP A 241 -11.78 -0.72 23.61
CA TRP A 241 -11.14 -1.76 24.41
C TRP A 241 -11.00 -3.07 23.63
N HIS A 242 -12.07 -3.54 23.00
CA HIS A 242 -12.07 -4.79 22.26
C HIS A 242 -11.01 -4.80 21.14
N GLN A 243 -10.91 -3.70 20.38
CA GLN A 243 -9.90 -3.55 19.33
C GLN A 243 -8.48 -3.50 19.91
N ALA A 244 -8.26 -2.68 20.94
CA ALA A 244 -6.95 -2.56 21.58
C ALA A 244 -6.51 -3.89 22.22
N LYS A 245 -7.42 -4.59 22.90
CA LYS A 245 -7.21 -5.93 23.46
C LYS A 245 -6.79 -6.89 22.34
N LYS A 246 -7.53 -6.95 21.24
CA LYS A 246 -7.21 -7.80 20.10
C LYS A 246 -5.79 -7.53 19.57
N ILE A 247 -5.42 -6.26 19.35
CA ILE A 247 -4.08 -5.88 18.88
C ILE A 247 -2.99 -6.35 19.85
N GLY A 248 -3.20 -6.17 21.16
CA GLY A 248 -2.27 -6.65 22.17
C GLY A 248 -2.11 -8.17 22.10
N PHE A 249 -3.22 -8.91 22.06
CA PHE A 249 -3.20 -10.38 22.00
C PHE A 249 -2.55 -10.91 20.73
N ASP A 250 -2.89 -10.35 19.57
CA ASP A 250 -2.31 -10.74 18.29
C ASP A 250 -0.79 -10.51 18.29
N SER A 251 -0.34 -9.41 18.91
CA SER A 251 1.09 -9.13 19.09
C SER A 251 1.79 -10.15 19.98
N VAL A 252 1.23 -10.45 21.15
CA VAL A 252 1.78 -11.45 22.08
C VAL A 252 1.82 -12.83 21.43
N ARG A 253 0.73 -13.23 20.77
CA ARG A 253 0.61 -14.51 20.08
C ARG A 253 1.65 -14.67 18.98
N THR A 254 1.90 -13.62 18.19
CA THR A 254 2.91 -13.65 17.13
C THR A 254 4.31 -13.92 17.70
N ILE A 255 4.67 -13.23 18.79
CA ILE A 255 5.96 -13.43 19.47
C ILE A 255 6.04 -14.83 20.09
N GLN A 256 4.96 -15.31 20.71
CA GLN A 256 4.91 -16.65 21.29
C GLN A 256 5.12 -17.75 20.24
N VAL A 257 4.44 -17.64 19.10
CA VAL A 257 4.60 -18.59 17.98
C VAL A 257 6.02 -18.56 17.44
N TYR A 258 6.60 -17.37 17.32
CA TYR A 258 7.99 -17.20 16.91
C TYR A 258 8.95 -17.89 17.90
N LEU A 259 8.85 -17.61 19.20
CA LEU A 259 9.72 -18.20 20.22
C LEU A 259 9.60 -19.73 20.30
N ASP A 260 8.37 -20.25 20.20
CA ASP A 260 8.11 -21.70 20.21
C ASP A 260 8.78 -22.38 19.00
N ARG A 261 8.61 -21.83 17.80
CA ARG A 261 9.25 -22.37 16.59
C ARG A 261 10.77 -22.33 16.65
N ILE A 262 11.34 -21.21 17.08
CA ILE A 262 12.79 -21.07 17.22
C ILE A 262 13.36 -22.04 18.26
N SER A 263 12.64 -22.28 19.36
CA SER A 263 13.04 -23.27 20.37
C SER A 263 13.07 -24.72 19.86
N ARG A 264 12.30 -25.00 18.79
CA ARG A 264 12.27 -26.29 18.09
C ARG A 264 13.19 -26.35 16.87
N HIS A 265 14.01 -25.31 16.65
CA HIS A 265 14.85 -25.15 15.47
C HIS A 265 14.06 -25.15 14.14
N GLU A 266 12.80 -24.70 14.17
CA GLU A 266 11.96 -24.52 12.99
C GLU A 266 12.06 -23.08 12.44
N ALA A 267 11.67 -22.88 11.18
CA ALA A 267 11.60 -21.54 10.60
C ALA A 267 10.38 -20.76 11.11
N ALA A 268 10.59 -19.48 11.41
CA ALA A 268 9.57 -18.60 11.96
C ALA A 268 9.45 -17.29 11.16
N CYS A 269 8.23 -16.79 10.99
CA CYS A 269 8.00 -15.51 10.35
C CYS A 269 8.39 -14.37 11.30
N ILE A 270 9.10 -13.36 10.78
CA ILE A 270 9.50 -12.18 11.58
C ILE A 270 8.54 -11.00 11.44
N ALA A 271 7.51 -11.13 10.60
CA ALA A 271 6.54 -10.07 10.39
C ALA A 271 5.90 -9.66 11.73
N HIS A 272 5.83 -8.34 11.95
CA HIS A 272 5.25 -7.73 13.16
C HIS A 272 5.99 -7.99 14.48
N LEU A 273 7.23 -8.50 14.46
CA LEU A 273 8.09 -8.64 15.66
C LEU A 273 8.87 -7.38 16.05
N CYS A 274 8.62 -6.24 15.39
CA CYS A 274 9.28 -4.95 15.65
C CYS A 274 10.80 -4.94 15.31
N VAL A 275 11.25 -5.84 14.43
CA VAL A 275 12.63 -5.89 13.90
C VAL A 275 12.85 -4.76 12.89
N THR A 276 13.97 -4.04 13.01
CA THR A 276 14.31 -2.94 12.09
C THR A 276 14.93 -3.45 10.79
N TYR A 277 14.98 -2.58 9.77
CA TYR A 277 15.56 -2.96 8.48
C TYR A 277 17.06 -3.22 8.60
N ASP A 278 17.75 -2.39 9.37
CA ASP A 278 19.19 -2.51 9.58
C ASP A 278 19.55 -3.77 10.38
N GLU A 279 18.77 -4.09 11.41
CA GLU A 279 18.94 -5.35 12.15
C GLU A 279 18.75 -6.56 11.23
N MET A 280 17.73 -6.52 10.38
CA MET A 280 17.47 -7.59 9.41
C MET A 280 18.61 -7.74 8.39
N VAL A 281 19.11 -6.63 7.85
CA VAL A 281 20.23 -6.64 6.89
C VAL A 281 21.51 -7.18 7.52
N SER A 282 21.76 -6.88 8.80
CA SER A 282 22.97 -7.35 9.52
C SER A 282 23.04 -8.88 9.70
N ARG A 283 21.88 -9.56 9.64
CA ARG A 283 21.74 -11.01 9.86
C ARG A 283 21.22 -11.76 8.63
N LEU A 284 21.44 -11.23 7.43
CA LEU A 284 21.05 -11.92 6.20
C LEU A 284 21.82 -13.24 6.04
N GLY A 285 21.11 -14.28 5.62
CA GLY A 285 21.71 -15.58 5.33
C GLY A 285 22.43 -15.62 3.98
N ASN A 286 22.81 -16.82 3.57
CA ASN A 286 23.61 -17.11 2.38
C ASN A 286 23.00 -16.64 1.03
N PHE A 287 21.71 -16.31 1.00
CA PHE A 287 21.02 -15.83 -0.20
C PHE A 287 20.86 -14.31 -0.23
N GLU A 288 21.39 -13.60 0.76
CA GLU A 288 21.34 -12.14 0.88
C GLU A 288 19.90 -11.60 0.67
N GLN A 289 19.66 -10.86 -0.40
CA GLN A 289 18.38 -10.23 -0.74
C GLN A 289 17.52 -11.08 -1.69
N TYR A 290 18.01 -12.25 -2.11
CA TYR A 290 17.35 -13.11 -3.09
C TYR A 290 16.46 -14.16 -2.42
N CYS A 291 15.36 -14.49 -3.09
CA CYS A 291 14.43 -15.52 -2.63
C CYS A 291 15.02 -16.94 -2.81
N PRO A 292 15.30 -17.69 -1.73
CA PRO A 292 15.88 -19.04 -1.84
C PRO A 292 14.88 -20.05 -2.43
N VAL A 293 13.59 -19.91 -2.14
CA VAL A 293 12.54 -20.80 -2.64
C VAL A 293 12.37 -20.67 -4.16
N SER A 294 12.36 -19.44 -4.68
CA SER A 294 12.28 -19.18 -6.13
C SER A 294 13.46 -19.77 -6.88
N LEU A 295 14.66 -19.68 -6.30
CA LEU A 295 15.87 -20.23 -6.89
C LEU A 295 15.85 -21.77 -6.87
N ALA A 296 15.40 -22.38 -5.78
CA ALA A 296 15.35 -23.83 -5.65
C ALA A 296 14.30 -24.49 -6.56
N GLU A 297 13.09 -23.96 -6.62
CA GLU A 297 11.95 -24.58 -7.33
C GLU A 297 11.90 -24.20 -8.82
N ASN A 298 12.14 -22.93 -9.15
CA ASN A 298 11.88 -22.39 -10.51
C ASN A 298 13.16 -22.02 -11.27
N ASP A 299 14.32 -22.09 -10.61
CA ASP A 299 15.58 -21.59 -11.12
C ASP A 299 15.52 -20.10 -11.50
N GLU A 300 14.90 -19.30 -10.62
CA GLU A 300 14.71 -17.86 -10.83
C GLU A 300 15.42 -17.04 -9.77
N LEU A 301 16.30 -16.13 -10.21
CA LEU A 301 16.92 -15.11 -9.36
C LEU A 301 15.92 -13.97 -9.14
N VAL A 302 15.20 -14.00 -8.02
CA VAL A 302 14.26 -12.94 -7.65
C VAL A 302 14.88 -12.08 -6.56
N ASP A 303 15.22 -10.85 -6.92
CA ASP A 303 15.74 -9.83 -6.01
C ASP A 303 14.58 -9.19 -5.22
N CYS A 304 14.63 -9.26 -3.88
CA CYS A 304 13.64 -8.71 -2.97
C CYS A 304 14.13 -7.42 -2.27
N THR A 305 15.10 -6.70 -2.86
CA THR A 305 15.59 -5.41 -2.36
C THR A 305 14.53 -4.31 -2.33
N GLU A 306 13.69 -4.21 -3.38
CA GLU A 306 12.66 -3.17 -3.48
C GLU A 306 11.53 -3.35 -2.45
N ASP A 307 11.26 -4.60 -2.02
CA ASP A 307 10.26 -4.88 -0.99
C ASP A 307 10.83 -4.63 0.42
N ARG A 308 10.59 -3.41 0.92
CA ARG A 308 10.88 -3.06 2.32
C ARG A 308 9.85 -3.59 3.29
N SER A 309 8.74 -4.21 2.86
CA SER A 309 7.58 -4.46 3.72
C SER A 309 7.83 -5.48 4.85
N MET A 310 8.91 -6.27 4.81
CA MET A 310 9.29 -7.31 5.81
C MET A 310 8.21 -8.36 6.08
N ASN A 311 7.09 -8.32 5.36
CA ASN A 311 5.97 -9.24 5.57
C ASN A 311 6.32 -10.67 5.12
N HIS A 312 7.27 -10.80 4.20
CA HIS A 312 7.68 -12.05 3.57
C HIS A 312 9.09 -12.47 4.00
N VAL A 313 9.41 -12.34 5.28
CA VAL A 313 10.75 -12.67 5.80
C VAL A 313 10.61 -13.72 6.90
N ALA A 314 11.47 -14.74 6.82
CA ALA A 314 11.57 -15.80 7.81
C ALA A 314 12.96 -15.81 8.44
N GLU A 315 13.00 -16.13 9.72
CA GLU A 315 14.21 -16.53 10.41
C GLU A 315 14.36 -18.04 10.40
N TYR A 316 15.57 -18.50 10.13
CA TYR A 316 15.96 -19.90 10.30
C TYR A 316 17.42 -19.97 10.74
N GLN A 317 17.70 -20.73 11.81
CA GLN A 317 19.05 -20.91 12.37
C GLN A 317 19.82 -19.61 12.64
N GLY A 318 19.11 -18.55 13.06
CA GLY A 318 19.71 -17.25 13.38
C GLY A 318 19.94 -16.31 12.19
N PHE A 319 19.62 -16.74 10.96
CA PHE A 319 19.71 -15.92 9.76
C PHE A 319 18.33 -15.58 9.18
N TYR A 320 18.23 -14.42 8.54
CA TYR A 320 17.01 -13.97 7.87
C TYR A 320 17.06 -14.26 6.37
N TYR A 321 15.92 -14.72 5.84
CA TYR A 321 15.71 -15.03 4.43
C TYR A 321 14.47 -14.32 3.91
N LYS A 322 14.63 -13.55 2.83
CA LYS A 322 13.53 -12.88 2.15
C LYS A 322 12.84 -13.80 1.17
N MET A 323 11.53 -13.67 1.05
CA MET A 323 10.69 -14.44 0.13
C MET A 323 9.97 -13.49 -0.81
N LYS A 324 9.74 -13.96 -2.04
CA LYS A 324 9.04 -13.19 -3.08
C LYS A 324 7.59 -12.89 -2.71
N SER A 325 6.88 -13.85 -2.16
CA SER A 325 5.49 -13.69 -1.75
C SER A 325 5.16 -14.57 -0.54
N LYS A 326 3.93 -14.41 -0.04
CA LYS A 326 3.40 -15.24 1.04
C LYS A 326 3.42 -16.74 0.70
N LYS A 327 3.24 -17.12 -0.58
CA LYS A 327 3.27 -18.53 -0.98
C LYS A 327 4.65 -19.14 -0.76
N GLU A 328 5.71 -18.46 -1.21
CA GLU A 328 7.08 -18.92 -0.99
C GLU A 328 7.45 -18.89 0.50
N LEU A 329 6.95 -17.92 1.27
CA LEU A 329 7.10 -17.90 2.72
C LEU A 329 6.49 -19.13 3.37
N ASP A 330 5.24 -19.48 3.04
CA ASP A 330 4.57 -20.65 3.61
C ASP A 330 5.30 -21.95 3.25
N MET A 331 5.85 -22.05 2.03
CA MET A 331 6.70 -23.17 1.61
C MET A 331 7.99 -23.25 2.44
N PHE A 332 8.66 -22.12 2.66
CA PHE A 332 9.88 -22.07 3.46
C PHE A 332 9.62 -22.39 4.94
N LEU A 333 8.52 -21.91 5.50
CA LEU A 333 8.13 -22.19 6.89
C LEU A 333 7.78 -23.67 7.12
N ALA A 334 7.35 -24.39 6.07
CA ALA A 334 7.05 -25.81 6.15
C ALA A 334 8.32 -26.68 6.12
N GLU A 335 9.24 -26.41 5.19
CA GLU A 335 10.47 -27.22 5.00
C GLU A 335 11.70 -26.32 4.71
N PRO A 336 12.24 -25.60 5.71
CA PRO A 336 13.33 -24.64 5.49
C PRO A 336 14.65 -25.30 5.07
N ASP A 337 14.94 -26.48 5.60
CA ASP A 337 16.11 -27.30 5.26
C ASP A 337 16.26 -27.53 3.75
N LYS A 338 15.14 -27.66 3.02
CA LYS A 338 15.16 -27.88 1.57
C LYS A 338 15.77 -26.71 0.79
N TYR A 339 15.67 -25.49 1.34
CA TYR A 339 16.01 -24.26 0.65
C TYR A 339 17.32 -23.63 1.14
N VAL A 340 17.84 -24.06 2.30
CA VAL A 340 19.06 -23.51 2.91
C VAL A 340 20.23 -24.51 2.82
N PRO A 341 21.49 -24.06 2.58
CA PRO A 341 22.65 -24.94 2.63
C PRO A 341 22.75 -25.67 3.98
N PRO A 342 23.12 -26.96 4.02
CA PRO A 342 23.76 -27.73 2.95
C PRO A 342 22.81 -28.49 2.00
N LYS A 343 21.52 -28.62 2.32
CA LYS A 343 20.56 -29.42 1.54
C LYS A 343 19.92 -28.65 0.36
N ALA A 344 20.14 -27.33 0.28
CA ALA A 344 19.68 -26.53 -0.84
C ALA A 344 20.16 -27.09 -2.19
N PRO A 345 19.26 -27.26 -3.19
CA PRO A 345 19.61 -27.81 -4.50
C PRO A 345 20.56 -26.88 -5.29
N ARG A 346 20.52 -25.57 -4.99
CA ARG A 346 21.28 -24.55 -5.68
C ARG A 346 21.85 -23.56 -4.67
N LYS A 347 23.05 -23.07 -4.94
CA LYS A 347 23.70 -21.99 -4.18
C LYS A 347 23.52 -20.66 -4.91
N LEU A 348 23.54 -19.56 -4.17
CA LEU A 348 23.57 -18.25 -4.78
C LEU A 348 24.85 -18.11 -5.63
N PRO A 349 24.75 -17.65 -6.90
CA PRO A 349 25.93 -17.37 -7.73
C PRO A 349 26.85 -16.32 -7.11
N ALA A 350 28.12 -16.33 -7.51
CA ALA A 350 29.07 -15.30 -7.08
C ALA A 350 28.58 -13.89 -7.49
N PRO A 351 28.93 -12.81 -6.76
CA PRO A 351 28.41 -11.46 -7.02
C PRO A 351 28.62 -10.92 -8.44
N ASN A 352 29.65 -11.40 -9.14
CA ASN A 352 29.95 -11.04 -10.55
C ASN A 352 28.97 -11.68 -11.56
N LEU A 353 28.26 -12.72 -11.13
CA LEU A 353 27.25 -13.47 -11.88
C LEU A 353 25.83 -13.13 -11.41
N LEU A 354 25.65 -12.07 -10.62
CA LEU A 354 24.33 -11.57 -10.25
C LEU A 354 23.93 -10.42 -11.17
N PRO A 355 22.71 -10.43 -11.72
CA PRO A 355 22.24 -9.35 -12.57
C PRO A 355 21.91 -8.11 -11.73
N ARG A 356 22.22 -6.92 -12.25
CA ARG A 356 21.97 -5.64 -11.58
C ARG A 356 21.10 -4.74 -12.44
N LYS A 357 20.02 -4.22 -11.86
CA LYS A 357 19.17 -3.19 -12.49
C LYS A 357 19.94 -1.87 -12.55
N ARG A 358 19.88 -1.19 -13.71
CA ARG A 358 20.54 0.11 -13.94
C ARG A 358 19.52 1.13 -14.43
N SER A 359 19.56 2.34 -13.88
CA SER A 359 18.71 3.44 -14.34
C SER A 359 19.32 4.13 -15.56
N GLY A 360 18.51 4.86 -16.34
CA GLY A 360 18.99 5.59 -17.51
C GLY A 360 20.09 6.60 -17.21
N VAL A 361 20.13 7.16 -15.99
CA VAL A 361 21.21 8.05 -15.51
C VAL A 361 22.51 7.27 -15.31
N GLN A 362 22.46 6.14 -14.60
CA GLN A 362 23.63 5.28 -14.39
C GLN A 362 24.17 4.74 -15.71
N VAL A 363 23.30 4.45 -16.67
CA VAL A 363 23.68 4.01 -18.01
C VAL A 363 24.47 5.10 -18.74
N LYS A 364 24.05 6.37 -18.64
CA LYS A 364 24.77 7.51 -19.24
C LYS A 364 26.19 7.67 -18.68
N GLU A 365 26.37 7.46 -17.37
CA GLU A 365 27.67 7.54 -16.70
C GLU A 365 28.63 6.40 -17.10
N MET A 366 28.08 5.25 -17.49
CA MET A 366 28.88 4.10 -17.92
C MET A 366 29.42 4.19 -19.35
N PHE A 367 29.09 5.22 -20.13
CA PHE A 367 29.64 5.38 -21.48
C PHE A 367 31.12 5.79 -21.44
N PRO A 368 32.00 5.22 -22.29
CA PRO A 368 31.70 4.38 -23.46
C PRO A 368 31.80 2.87 -23.18
N LYS A 369 30.70 2.25 -22.76
CA LYS A 369 30.58 0.79 -22.62
C LYS A 369 29.63 0.24 -23.70
N PRO A 370 30.02 -0.79 -24.47
CA PRO A 370 29.18 -1.30 -25.55
C PRO A 370 27.92 -1.97 -24.99
N VAL A 371 26.80 -1.74 -25.66
CA VAL A 371 25.51 -2.39 -25.37
C VAL A 371 25.45 -3.69 -26.17
N GLU A 372 25.16 -4.79 -25.50
CA GLU A 372 25.01 -6.09 -26.13
C GLU A 372 23.77 -6.17 -27.03
N LEU A 373 23.79 -7.11 -27.97
CA LEU A 373 22.75 -7.30 -28.98
C LEU A 373 22.36 -6.00 -29.71
N ASN A 374 23.31 -5.10 -29.94
CA ASN A 374 23.09 -3.81 -30.62
C ASN A 374 21.91 -2.99 -30.03
N GLY A 375 21.61 -3.16 -28.73
CA GLY A 375 20.50 -2.48 -28.06
C GLY A 375 19.11 -3.07 -28.31
N TYR A 376 19.01 -4.24 -28.96
CA TYR A 376 17.74 -4.99 -29.04
C TYR A 376 17.46 -5.74 -27.74
N CYS A 377 16.18 -5.88 -27.40
CA CYS A 377 15.73 -6.60 -26.23
C CYS A 377 15.97 -8.11 -26.36
N PRO A 378 16.80 -8.74 -25.50
CA PRO A 378 17.03 -10.19 -25.53
C PRO A 378 15.77 -11.00 -25.26
N VAL A 379 14.90 -10.51 -24.37
CA VAL A 379 13.75 -11.26 -23.87
C VAL A 379 12.64 -11.34 -24.91
N THR A 380 12.36 -10.25 -25.63
CA THR A 380 11.37 -10.27 -26.71
C THR A 380 11.83 -11.18 -27.84
N PHE A 381 13.13 -11.16 -28.15
CA PHE A 381 13.71 -12.04 -29.14
C PHE A 381 13.57 -13.52 -28.75
N TYR A 382 13.87 -13.87 -27.50
CA TYR A 382 13.69 -15.24 -27.01
C TYR A 382 12.22 -15.68 -27.02
N ASN A 383 11.33 -14.86 -26.46
CA ASN A 383 9.89 -15.17 -26.39
C ASN A 383 9.26 -15.29 -27.78
N GLY A 384 9.75 -14.52 -28.75
CA GLY A 384 9.39 -14.61 -30.16
C GLY A 384 10.01 -15.80 -30.90
N LYS A 385 10.60 -16.78 -30.20
CA LYS A 385 11.29 -17.94 -30.78
C LYS A 385 12.42 -17.55 -31.72
N MET A 386 13.17 -16.49 -31.37
CA MET A 386 14.31 -15.98 -32.13
C MET A 386 13.97 -15.55 -33.56
N ARG A 387 12.75 -15.07 -33.77
CA ARG A 387 12.28 -14.57 -35.06
C ARG A 387 12.61 -13.10 -35.25
N TYR A 388 12.74 -12.71 -36.51
CA TYR A 388 13.04 -11.34 -36.92
C TYR A 388 11.96 -10.35 -36.48
N GLU A 389 10.68 -10.74 -36.55
CA GLU A 389 9.54 -9.86 -36.23
C GLU A 389 9.43 -9.50 -34.75
N ALA A 390 10.07 -10.29 -33.87
CA ALA A 390 10.02 -10.11 -32.42
C ALA A 390 11.20 -9.28 -31.86
N LEU A 391 12.12 -8.84 -32.72
CA LEU A 391 13.21 -7.95 -32.33
C LEU A 391 12.66 -6.54 -32.11
N GLU A 392 12.63 -6.15 -30.84
CA GLU A 392 12.23 -4.82 -30.40
C GLU A 392 13.43 -4.07 -29.84
N GLN A 393 13.49 -2.77 -30.09
CA GLN A 393 14.57 -1.93 -29.59
C GLN A 393 14.36 -1.67 -28.09
N GLY A 394 15.40 -1.92 -27.30
CA GLY A 394 15.38 -1.66 -25.86
C GLY A 394 15.54 -0.18 -25.54
N LEU A 395 15.04 0.22 -24.37
CA LEU A 395 15.15 1.58 -23.85
C LEU A 395 16.23 1.62 -22.77
N ALA A 396 16.99 2.73 -22.71
CA ALA A 396 18.05 2.91 -21.72
C ALA A 396 17.55 2.97 -20.28
N ASP A 397 16.29 3.35 -20.07
CA ASP A 397 15.66 3.38 -18.75
C ASP A 397 15.41 1.97 -18.17
N TYR A 398 15.31 0.96 -19.05
CA TYR A 398 15.14 -0.44 -18.68
C TYR A 398 16.41 -1.24 -18.99
N ALA A 399 17.50 -0.91 -18.29
CA ALA A 399 18.79 -1.55 -18.49
C ALA A 399 19.13 -2.55 -17.37
N ALA A 400 19.78 -3.65 -17.75
CA ALA A 400 20.37 -4.62 -16.84
C ALA A 400 21.86 -4.82 -17.15
N GLU A 401 22.67 -4.90 -16.10
CA GLU A 401 24.07 -5.30 -16.19
C GLU A 401 24.22 -6.76 -15.74
N TYR A 402 24.88 -7.57 -16.56
CA TYR A 402 25.14 -8.98 -16.26
C TYR A 402 26.49 -9.41 -16.84
N LYS A 403 27.35 -10.09 -16.06
CA LYS A 403 28.72 -10.48 -16.46
C LYS A 403 29.52 -9.30 -17.05
N THR A 404 29.43 -8.13 -16.43
CA THR A 404 30.02 -6.86 -16.91
C THR A 404 29.53 -6.36 -18.27
N LYS A 405 28.49 -6.96 -18.84
CA LYS A 405 27.86 -6.55 -20.10
C LYS A 405 26.54 -5.82 -19.85
N LEU A 406 26.20 -4.87 -20.73
CA LEU A 406 25.00 -4.04 -20.61
C LEU A 406 23.93 -4.48 -21.61
N TYR A 407 22.70 -4.67 -21.14
CA TYR A 407 21.55 -5.09 -21.94
C TYR A 407 20.39 -4.11 -21.78
N PHE A 408 19.69 -3.78 -22.88
CA PHE A 408 18.49 -2.94 -22.86
C PHE A 408 17.23 -3.77 -23.08
N MET A 409 16.15 -3.36 -22.43
CA MET A 409 14.86 -4.06 -22.46
C MET A 409 13.79 -3.16 -23.06
N ALA A 410 12.80 -3.78 -23.72
CA ALA A 410 11.71 -3.04 -24.34
C ALA A 410 10.83 -2.32 -23.30
N ASN A 411 10.61 -2.94 -22.14
CA ASN A 411 9.80 -2.41 -21.04
C ASN A 411 10.25 -2.99 -19.68
N GLY A 412 9.60 -2.55 -18.59
CA GLY A 412 9.90 -3.03 -17.23
C GLY A 412 9.61 -4.53 -17.01
N GLU A 413 8.57 -5.09 -17.64
CA GLU A 413 8.25 -6.52 -17.53
C GLU A 413 9.36 -7.40 -18.12
N MET A 414 9.89 -7.02 -19.29
CA MET A 414 11.01 -7.72 -19.92
C MET A 414 12.28 -7.60 -19.08
N LEU A 415 12.48 -6.46 -18.41
CA LEU A 415 13.57 -6.30 -17.46
C LEU A 415 13.48 -7.29 -16.30
N GLU A 416 12.31 -7.42 -15.68
CA GLU A 416 12.13 -8.41 -14.60
C GLU A 416 12.36 -9.85 -15.06
N LEU A 417 11.88 -10.22 -16.26
CA LEU A 417 12.13 -11.54 -16.83
C LEU A 417 13.62 -11.79 -17.05
N PHE A 418 14.35 -10.80 -17.56
CA PHE A 418 15.79 -10.91 -17.74
C PHE A 418 16.53 -11.10 -16.41
N LEU A 419 16.18 -10.32 -15.39
CA LEU A 419 16.79 -10.42 -14.05
C LEU A 419 16.57 -11.80 -13.42
N LYS A 420 15.44 -12.46 -13.71
CA LYS A 420 15.16 -13.82 -13.21
C LYS A 420 16.07 -14.88 -13.83
N LYS A 421 16.31 -14.82 -15.14
CA LYS A 421 17.07 -15.85 -15.89
C LYS A 421 18.10 -15.24 -16.85
N PRO A 422 19.11 -14.50 -16.35
CA PRO A 422 20.03 -13.76 -17.20
C PRO A 422 20.93 -14.67 -18.04
N GLU A 423 21.19 -15.90 -17.60
CA GLU A 423 21.99 -16.88 -18.34
C GLU A 423 21.37 -17.28 -19.68
N VAL A 424 20.05 -17.47 -19.71
CA VAL A 424 19.30 -17.87 -20.91
C VAL A 424 19.38 -16.77 -21.97
N TYR A 425 19.20 -15.53 -21.55
CA TYR A 425 19.11 -14.39 -22.47
C TYR A 425 20.48 -13.86 -22.90
N SER A 426 21.50 -13.95 -22.06
CA SER A 426 22.86 -13.48 -22.39
C SER A 426 23.59 -14.36 -23.41
N ALA A 427 23.17 -15.63 -23.56
CA ALA A 427 23.75 -16.58 -24.51
C ALA A 427 23.24 -16.40 -25.96
N LEU A 428 22.30 -15.48 -26.19
CA LEU A 428 21.67 -15.28 -27.50
C LEU A 428 22.61 -14.62 -28.51
N LYS A 429 22.45 -15.02 -29.79
CA LYS A 429 23.12 -14.41 -30.94
C LYS A 429 22.08 -13.83 -31.87
N LEU A 430 22.33 -12.61 -32.34
CA LEU A 430 21.44 -11.95 -33.29
C LEU A 430 21.45 -12.64 -34.67
N PRO A 431 20.32 -12.64 -35.40
CA PRO A 431 20.28 -13.09 -36.77
C PRO A 431 21.03 -12.11 -37.68
N HIS A 432 21.50 -12.60 -38.84
CA HIS A 432 22.25 -11.79 -39.80
C HIS A 432 21.44 -10.61 -40.36
N LYS A 433 20.10 -10.73 -40.42
CA LYS A 433 19.20 -9.66 -40.88
C LYS A 433 18.54 -9.01 -39.67
N LEU A 434 18.72 -7.69 -39.51
CA LEU A 434 18.17 -6.90 -38.41
C LEU A 434 17.03 -6.00 -38.89
N PRO A 435 16.01 -5.73 -38.05
CA PRO A 435 14.93 -4.84 -38.44
C PRO A 435 15.42 -3.41 -38.66
N PRO A 436 14.91 -2.72 -39.70
CA PRO A 436 15.29 -1.34 -39.94
C PRO A 436 14.90 -0.48 -38.74
N VAL A 437 15.80 0.39 -38.30
CA VAL A 437 15.55 1.32 -37.20
C VAL A 437 14.42 2.25 -37.60
N LYS A 438 13.33 2.24 -36.83
CA LYS A 438 12.20 3.16 -37.04
C LYS A 438 12.69 4.58 -36.77
N LYS A 439 12.90 5.37 -37.82
CA LYS A 439 13.16 6.81 -37.71
C LYS A 439 11.83 7.53 -37.66
N ASN A 440 11.58 8.29 -36.59
CA ASN A 440 10.45 9.21 -36.55
C ASN A 440 10.73 10.34 -37.55
N LEU A 441 9.98 10.36 -38.65
CA LEU A 441 10.04 11.41 -39.66
C LEU A 441 9.06 12.51 -39.28
N ASN A 442 9.47 13.77 -39.46
CA ASN A 442 8.57 14.88 -39.25
C ASN A 442 7.56 14.93 -40.40
N LEU A 443 6.28 15.18 -40.09
CA LEU A 443 5.20 15.14 -41.08
C LEU A 443 5.35 16.22 -42.16
N LEU A 444 6.03 17.33 -41.83
CA LEU A 444 6.36 18.42 -42.76
C LEU A 444 7.56 18.12 -43.68
N GLU A 445 8.37 17.12 -43.33
CA GLU A 445 9.54 16.69 -44.13
C GLU A 445 9.16 15.64 -45.19
N LEU A 446 7.90 15.19 -45.20
CA LEU A 446 7.41 14.23 -46.17
C LEU A 446 7.25 14.87 -47.56
N PRO A 447 7.50 14.12 -48.65
CA PRO A 447 7.10 14.54 -49.99
C PRO A 447 5.60 14.85 -50.05
N MET A 448 5.19 15.74 -50.96
CA MET A 448 3.79 16.17 -51.08
C MET A 448 2.78 15.01 -51.14
N THR A 449 3.13 13.92 -51.82
CA THR A 449 2.31 12.70 -51.88
C THR A 449 2.12 12.06 -50.51
N GLY A 450 3.21 11.84 -49.75
CA GLY A 450 3.17 11.28 -48.40
C GLY A 450 2.48 12.20 -47.40
N TYR A 451 2.66 13.52 -47.52
CA TYR A 451 1.94 14.50 -46.71
C TYR A 451 0.43 14.40 -46.94
N LEU A 452 -0.02 14.39 -48.20
CA LEU A 452 -1.45 14.30 -48.54
C LEU A 452 -2.05 12.94 -48.14
N GLU A 453 -1.28 11.86 -48.27
CA GLU A 453 -1.69 10.53 -47.83
C GLU A 453 -1.96 10.49 -46.32
N GLN A 454 -1.04 11.01 -45.52
CA GLN A 454 -1.17 11.01 -44.05
C GLN A 454 -2.20 12.02 -43.53
N THR A 455 -2.48 13.10 -44.27
CA THR A 455 -3.34 14.20 -43.77
C THR A 455 -4.76 14.19 -44.31
N VAL A 456 -4.96 13.85 -45.59
CA VAL A 456 -6.25 14.05 -46.29
C VAL A 456 -6.84 12.73 -46.80
N ALA A 457 -6.01 11.75 -47.16
CA ALA A 457 -6.49 10.56 -47.87
C ALA A 457 -7.53 9.74 -47.07
N GLU A 458 -7.33 9.54 -45.76
CA GLU A 458 -8.30 8.79 -44.95
C GLU A 458 -9.66 9.49 -44.87
N LEU A 459 -9.66 10.82 -44.73
CA LEU A 459 -10.88 11.63 -44.68
C LEU A 459 -11.62 11.64 -46.02
N LEU A 460 -10.88 11.78 -47.14
CA LEU A 460 -11.46 11.71 -48.48
C LEU A 460 -12.01 10.32 -48.78
N LYS A 461 -11.28 9.26 -48.42
CA LYS A 461 -11.73 7.87 -48.59
C LYS A 461 -13.04 7.62 -47.87
N LYS A 462 -13.16 8.08 -46.62
CA LYS A 462 -14.40 8.01 -45.84
C LYS A 462 -15.52 8.81 -46.50
N ALA A 463 -15.26 10.05 -46.92
CA ALA A 463 -16.25 10.89 -47.59
C ALA A 463 -16.80 10.27 -48.87
N LEU A 464 -15.92 9.79 -49.75
CA LEU A 464 -16.29 9.15 -51.02
C LEU A 464 -17.04 7.82 -50.79
N SER A 465 -16.64 7.04 -49.79
CA SER A 465 -17.37 5.82 -49.41
C SER A 465 -18.79 6.13 -48.96
N GLN A 466 -19.00 7.22 -48.21
CA GLN A 466 -20.33 7.63 -47.77
C GLN A 466 -21.20 8.13 -48.92
N VAL A 467 -20.62 8.88 -49.87
CA VAL A 467 -21.33 9.25 -51.12
C VAL A 467 -21.76 8.02 -51.89
N GLY A 468 -20.89 7.00 -52.00
CA GLY A 468 -21.21 5.76 -52.70
C GLY A 468 -22.36 4.97 -52.06
N ASN A 469 -22.45 4.99 -50.72
CA ASN A 469 -23.49 4.31 -49.96
C ASN A 469 -24.83 5.08 -50.01
N PHE A 470 -24.80 6.38 -49.73
CA PHE A 470 -26.00 7.22 -49.62
C PHE A 470 -26.56 7.64 -50.98
N LYS A 471 -25.70 7.81 -51.99
CA LYS A 471 -26.06 8.26 -53.35
C LYS A 471 -26.92 9.53 -53.34
N PRO A 472 -26.40 10.65 -52.80
CA PRO A 472 -27.18 11.86 -52.56
C PRO A 472 -27.79 12.41 -53.85
N LYS A 473 -29.11 12.52 -53.87
CA LYS A 473 -29.89 13.19 -54.92
C LYS A 473 -30.65 14.35 -54.30
N PHE A 474 -30.08 15.54 -54.39
CA PHE A 474 -30.76 16.71 -53.85
C PHE A 474 -31.76 17.26 -54.88
N PRO A 475 -32.99 17.63 -54.48
CA PRO A 475 -33.98 18.22 -55.38
C PRO A 475 -33.43 19.36 -56.22
N PHE A 476 -33.74 19.36 -57.52
CA PHE A 476 -33.35 20.40 -58.50
C PHE A 476 -31.83 20.55 -58.75
N LEU A 477 -30.99 19.67 -58.21
CA LEU A 477 -29.55 19.66 -58.48
C LEU A 477 -29.14 18.46 -59.34
N THR A 478 -28.06 18.61 -60.11
CA THR A 478 -27.48 17.48 -60.83
C THR A 478 -26.88 16.47 -59.83
N PRO A 479 -26.84 15.17 -60.16
CA PRO A 479 -26.21 14.16 -59.30
C PRO A 479 -24.75 14.48 -58.97
N THR A 480 -24.01 15.04 -59.93
CA THR A 480 -22.61 15.47 -59.75
C THR A 480 -22.49 16.59 -58.72
N LYS A 481 -23.32 17.63 -58.80
CA LYS A 481 -23.33 18.73 -57.83
C LYS A 481 -23.78 18.25 -56.44
N SER A 482 -24.76 17.36 -56.38
CA SER A 482 -25.25 16.80 -55.13
C SER A 482 -24.16 16.00 -54.40
N ALA A 483 -23.43 15.16 -55.13
CA ALA A 483 -22.30 14.41 -54.60
C ALA A 483 -21.17 15.33 -54.10
N LEU A 484 -20.79 16.36 -54.87
CA LEU A 484 -19.73 17.29 -54.48
C LEU A 484 -20.08 18.09 -53.21
N LEU A 485 -21.32 18.57 -53.10
CA LEU A 485 -21.81 19.27 -51.90
C LEU A 485 -21.79 18.34 -50.68
N TYR A 486 -22.19 17.09 -50.85
CA TYR A 486 -22.15 16.09 -49.79
C TYR A 486 -20.71 15.84 -49.30
N VAL A 487 -19.74 15.67 -50.21
CA VAL A 487 -18.31 15.54 -49.83
C VAL A 487 -17.84 16.75 -49.05
N ALA A 488 -18.18 17.97 -49.51
CA ALA A 488 -17.77 19.19 -48.85
C ALA A 488 -18.36 19.33 -47.43
N TYR A 489 -19.64 19.02 -47.25
CA TYR A 489 -20.28 19.00 -45.93
C TYR A 489 -19.66 17.94 -45.01
N TYR A 490 -19.39 16.75 -45.54
CA TYR A 490 -18.77 15.65 -44.79
C TYR A 490 -17.37 16.02 -44.31
N LEU A 491 -16.53 16.57 -45.19
CA LEU A 491 -15.18 17.00 -44.84
C LEU A 491 -15.20 18.09 -43.74
N LYS A 492 -16.12 19.05 -43.81
CA LYS A 492 -16.26 20.08 -42.76
C LYS A 492 -16.82 19.56 -41.45
N ALA A 493 -17.72 18.58 -41.49
CA ALA A 493 -18.33 17.96 -40.32
C ALA A 493 -17.34 17.09 -39.51
N TYR A 494 -16.39 16.46 -40.19
CA TYR A 494 -15.48 15.46 -39.60
C TYR A 494 -13.99 15.85 -39.60
N ASN A 495 -13.63 17.07 -39.98
CA ASN A 495 -12.25 17.55 -39.88
C ASN A 495 -11.78 17.66 -38.41
N PRO A 496 -10.80 16.84 -37.95
CA PRO A 496 -10.37 16.81 -36.54
C PRO A 496 -9.69 18.11 -36.10
N LYS A 497 -9.11 18.89 -37.04
CA LYS A 497 -8.46 20.17 -36.75
C LYS A 497 -9.45 21.34 -36.62
N SER A 498 -10.74 21.12 -36.88
CA SER A 498 -11.78 22.15 -36.74
C SER A 498 -12.35 22.18 -35.32
N THR A 499 -12.75 23.38 -34.87
CA THR A 499 -13.40 23.56 -33.56
C THR A 499 -14.67 22.71 -33.43
N GLU A 500 -14.98 22.27 -32.21
CA GLU A 500 -16.15 21.43 -31.94
C GLU A 500 -17.46 22.10 -32.37
N TYR A 501 -17.58 23.41 -32.16
CA TYR A 501 -18.71 24.22 -32.63
C TYR A 501 -18.90 24.12 -34.15
N ARG A 502 -17.83 24.29 -34.94
CA ARG A 502 -17.89 24.18 -36.41
C ARG A 502 -18.30 22.77 -36.84
N ARG A 503 -17.72 21.73 -36.23
CA ARG A 503 -18.08 20.34 -36.51
C ARG A 503 -19.55 20.06 -36.22
N LYS A 504 -20.08 20.52 -35.08
CA LYS A 504 -21.50 20.36 -34.71
C LYS A 504 -22.43 21.06 -35.71
N LYS A 505 -22.11 22.30 -36.09
CA LYS A 505 -22.86 23.08 -37.10
C LYS A 505 -22.91 22.34 -38.44
N TYR A 506 -21.78 21.83 -38.93
CA TYR A 506 -21.72 21.14 -40.21
C TYR A 506 -22.31 19.72 -40.19
N ARG A 507 -22.30 19.02 -39.04
CA ARG A 507 -23.06 17.78 -38.86
C ARG A 507 -24.57 18.01 -38.96
N GLN A 508 -25.08 19.09 -38.36
CA GLN A 508 -26.49 19.46 -38.47
C GLN A 508 -26.87 19.81 -39.92
N LYS A 509 -26.02 20.58 -40.62
CA LYS A 509 -26.21 20.87 -42.05
C LYS A 509 -26.18 19.61 -42.91
N LEU A 510 -25.28 18.65 -42.62
CA LEU A 510 -25.21 17.38 -43.33
C LEU A 510 -26.47 16.54 -43.11
N ALA A 511 -26.94 16.39 -41.86
CA ALA A 511 -28.16 15.66 -41.54
C ALA A 511 -29.42 16.28 -42.19
N TYR A 512 -29.48 17.62 -42.19
CA TYR A 512 -30.52 18.35 -42.91
C TYR A 512 -30.45 18.08 -44.42
N TYR A 513 -29.24 18.09 -45.00
CA TYR A 513 -29.03 17.79 -46.42
C TYR A 513 -29.49 16.36 -46.78
N GLU A 514 -29.15 15.36 -45.96
CA GLU A 514 -29.59 13.97 -46.11
C GLU A 514 -31.12 13.86 -46.07
N GLN A 515 -31.77 14.48 -45.07
CA GLN A 515 -33.22 14.48 -44.95
C GLN A 515 -33.92 15.07 -46.19
N LYS A 516 -33.32 16.10 -46.83
CA LYS A 516 -33.87 16.70 -48.04
C LYS A 516 -33.66 15.83 -49.28
N CYS A 517 -32.58 15.04 -49.35
CA CYS A 517 -32.41 14.04 -50.40
C CYS A 517 -33.50 12.95 -50.33
N ASP A 518 -33.86 12.50 -49.12
CA ASP A 518 -34.88 11.46 -48.91
C ASP A 518 -36.31 11.90 -49.30
N LEU A 519 -36.57 13.20 -49.45
CA LEU A 519 -37.87 13.72 -49.86
C LEU A 519 -38.32 13.18 -51.22
N ILE A 520 -37.38 13.00 -52.17
CA ILE A 520 -37.70 12.51 -53.51
C ILE A 520 -38.27 11.09 -53.42
N ASP A 521 -37.58 10.21 -52.70
CA ASP A 521 -38.00 8.82 -52.54
C ASP A 521 -39.30 8.69 -51.73
N TYR A 522 -39.47 9.54 -50.71
CA TYR A 522 -40.71 9.60 -49.92
C TYR A 522 -41.90 10.02 -50.79
N LEU A 523 -41.77 11.12 -51.54
CA LEU A 523 -42.84 11.63 -52.39
C LEU A 523 -43.17 10.63 -53.49
N TYR A 524 -42.16 10.06 -54.14
CA TYR A 524 -42.34 9.04 -55.18
C TYR A 524 -43.15 7.83 -54.67
N LYS A 525 -42.84 7.31 -53.47
CA LYS A 525 -43.54 6.17 -52.87
C LYS A 525 -45.00 6.47 -52.51
N GLN A 526 -45.32 7.71 -52.15
CA GLN A 526 -46.66 8.10 -51.72
C GLN A 526 -47.54 8.67 -52.83
N THR A 527 -46.96 9.09 -53.96
CA THR A 527 -47.74 9.47 -55.15
C THR A 527 -48.45 8.27 -55.76
N THR A 528 -49.78 8.31 -55.74
CA THR A 528 -50.61 7.39 -56.53
C THR A 528 -50.71 7.86 -57.98
N LEU A 529 -50.79 6.94 -58.94
CA LEU A 529 -50.97 7.24 -60.38
C LEU A 529 -52.21 8.10 -60.68
N LYS A 530 -53.22 8.09 -59.81
CA LYS A 530 -54.42 8.94 -59.89
C LYS A 530 -54.25 10.18 -59.01
N TYR A 531 -54.57 11.34 -59.58
CA TYR A 531 -54.57 12.62 -58.86
C TYR A 531 -55.56 12.57 -57.69
N LYS A 532 -55.13 13.07 -56.53
CA LYS A 532 -55.97 13.29 -55.34
C LYS A 532 -55.95 14.78 -55.01
N ASP A 533 -57.11 15.34 -54.72
CA ASP A 533 -57.20 16.73 -54.24
C ASP A 533 -56.40 16.94 -52.94
N PRO A 534 -55.81 18.12 -52.72
CA PRO A 534 -55.00 18.43 -51.54
C PRO A 534 -55.71 18.14 -50.20
N SER A 535 -57.03 18.34 -50.14
CA SER A 535 -57.87 18.07 -48.96
C SER A 535 -58.05 16.58 -48.65
N LYS A 536 -57.75 15.69 -49.60
CA LYS A 536 -57.85 14.22 -49.47
C LYS A 536 -56.48 13.54 -49.28
N ARG A 537 -55.39 14.32 -49.22
CA ARG A 537 -54.03 13.83 -48.95
C ARG A 537 -53.74 13.87 -47.45
N SER A 538 -52.77 13.10 -46.99
CA SER A 538 -52.31 13.22 -45.60
C SER A 538 -51.64 14.59 -45.37
N ASN A 539 -51.83 15.14 -44.17
CA ASN A 539 -51.25 16.44 -43.82
C ASN A 539 -49.71 16.43 -43.93
N GLU A 540 -49.08 15.32 -43.55
CA GLU A 540 -47.63 15.12 -43.66
C GLU A 540 -47.13 15.12 -45.11
N TYR A 541 -47.90 14.54 -46.04
CA TYR A 541 -47.56 14.56 -47.46
C TYR A 541 -47.61 15.99 -48.01
N ASN A 542 -48.66 16.76 -47.70
CA ASN A 542 -48.78 18.15 -48.15
C ASN A 542 -47.62 19.02 -47.63
N ILE A 543 -47.28 18.92 -46.35
CA ILE A 543 -46.14 19.65 -45.76
C ILE A 543 -44.82 19.28 -46.46
N LYS A 544 -44.56 17.99 -46.70
CA LYS A 544 -43.33 17.55 -47.37
C LYS A 544 -43.30 17.94 -48.84
N PHE A 545 -44.45 17.94 -49.52
CA PHE A 545 -44.60 18.36 -50.91
C PHE A 545 -44.36 19.86 -51.09
N ASP A 546 -44.93 20.71 -50.22
CA ASP A 546 -44.66 22.15 -50.20
C ASP A 546 -43.18 22.42 -49.88
N SER A 547 -42.62 21.66 -48.94
CA SER A 547 -41.20 21.74 -48.60
C SER A 547 -40.27 21.34 -49.74
N PHE A 548 -40.72 20.48 -50.67
CA PHE A 548 -39.96 20.08 -51.85
C PHE A 548 -39.88 21.23 -52.84
N PHE A 549 -41.02 21.85 -53.21
CA PHE A 549 -41.01 23.00 -54.14
C PHE A 549 -40.30 24.22 -53.57
N ALA A 550 -40.35 24.44 -52.25
CA ALA A 550 -39.58 25.50 -51.60
C ALA A 550 -38.05 25.37 -51.77
N LEU A 551 -37.53 24.19 -52.11
CA LEU A 551 -36.10 23.96 -52.39
C LEU A 551 -35.69 24.45 -53.78
N GLN A 552 -36.63 24.70 -54.68
CA GLN A 552 -36.36 25.24 -56.02
C GLN A 552 -35.80 26.67 -55.94
N GLU A 553 -36.34 27.48 -55.02
CA GLU A 553 -35.87 28.85 -54.75
C GLU A 553 -34.70 28.87 -53.76
N ASN A 554 -34.65 27.92 -52.82
CA ASN A 554 -33.63 27.83 -51.77
C ASN A 554 -32.61 26.70 -51.99
N SER A 555 -32.13 26.55 -53.23
CA SER A 555 -31.12 25.53 -53.53
C SER A 555 -29.78 25.85 -52.83
N PRO A 556 -29.08 24.84 -52.25
CA PRO A 556 -27.81 25.07 -51.58
C PRO A 556 -26.75 25.51 -52.60
N THR A 557 -26.40 26.79 -52.57
CA THR A 557 -25.36 27.39 -53.43
C THR A 557 -23.97 27.24 -52.82
N MET A 558 -22.91 27.53 -53.59
CA MET A 558 -21.53 27.54 -53.07
C MET A 558 -21.34 28.49 -51.87
N ASN A 559 -22.19 29.52 -51.73
CA ASN A 559 -22.18 30.43 -50.58
C ASN A 559 -22.71 29.79 -49.28
N TRP A 560 -23.46 28.68 -49.35
CA TRP A 560 -23.85 27.91 -48.16
C TRP A 560 -22.71 27.08 -47.57
N LEU A 561 -21.68 26.81 -48.38
CA LEU A 561 -20.46 26.13 -47.97
C LEU A 561 -19.48 27.08 -47.28
N ALA A 562 -19.46 28.38 -47.56
CA ALA A 562 -18.65 29.35 -46.83
C ALA A 562 -19.12 29.45 -45.37
#